data_AF-A0A418X829-F1
#
_entry.id   AF-A0A418X829-F1
#
_cell.length_a   1.000
_cell.length_b   1.000
_cell.length_c   1.000
_cell.angle_alpha   90.00
_cell.angle_beta   90.00
_cell.angle_gamma   90.00
#
_symmetry.space_group_name_H-M   'P 1'
#
loop_
_entity.id
_entity.type
_entity.pdbx_description
1 polymer ?
#
loop_
_entity_poly.entity_id
_entity_poly.type
_entity_poly.pdbx_seq_one_letter_code
_entity_poly.pdbx_strand_id
1 'polypeptide(L)'
;MKGSSLHMVGMYLKSIFLGTVYLRFALALLALGGAIFAMPNVWEYGYELVVTFLKYKYPDLEMPLPPSIDRASSYLTGGVFIASGFGVFLWFYRIDRRQKIEDAARASYFTLMADEDSNWVTWSEEYKQASDPVCNFRLSFLIETGVVGARIYTIDIDRLVKGCHCWVHNPSLVNYHTREVYEFLGDNKTLARPILIESNQSVKLSYKNRAAGPTPRFDYTELESGEYKVEVSYRMESSKEAQIYTIFLLQKDGGIRKIDRLSPPPKLNDEIIKMAFHNEILSQDEMDRLELISERSRYLAYRYGDAYYKSWPELRTFDGLLQSCQQKIEQAKLEVKH
;
A
#
# COMPACT_ATOMS: atom_id res chain seq x y z
N MET A 1 -10.83 -29.25 -1.60
CA MET A 1 -10.63 -28.39 -0.41
C MET A 1 -11.83 -27.46 -0.27
N LYS A 2 -12.79 -27.74 0.64
CA LYS A 2 -14.03 -26.97 0.87
C LYS A 2 -14.19 -26.62 2.36
N GLY A 3 -13.12 -26.16 3.01
CA GLY A 3 -13.06 -25.97 4.47
C GLY A 3 -13.12 -24.53 4.98
N SER A 4 -12.90 -23.52 4.13
CA SER A 4 -12.70 -22.13 4.58
C SER A 4 -13.98 -21.28 4.67
N SER A 5 -14.99 -21.53 3.84
CA SER A 5 -16.22 -20.71 3.83
C SER A 5 -17.11 -20.96 5.05
N LEU A 6 -17.18 -22.21 5.53
CA LEU A 6 -17.95 -22.59 6.71
C LEU A 6 -17.40 -21.97 8.00
N HIS A 7 -16.08 -21.81 8.10
CA HIS A 7 -15.45 -21.17 9.26
C HIS A 7 -15.76 -19.67 9.32
N MET A 8 -15.82 -19.01 8.17
CA MET A 8 -16.09 -17.57 8.06
C MET A 8 -17.55 -17.25 8.43
N VAL A 9 -18.51 -18.08 7.98
CA VAL A 9 -19.93 -17.96 8.34
C VAL A 9 -20.16 -18.21 9.82
N GLY A 10 -19.46 -19.18 10.42
CA GLY A 10 -19.54 -19.48 11.86
C GLY A 10 -19.02 -18.34 12.76
N MET A 11 -18.00 -17.60 12.32
CA MET A 11 -17.52 -16.41 13.03
C MET A 11 -18.50 -15.23 12.90
N TYR A 12 -19.10 -15.04 11.72
CA TYR A 12 -20.12 -14.02 11.49
C TYR A 12 -21.39 -14.25 12.33
N LEU A 13 -21.85 -15.50 12.44
CA LEU A 13 -23.02 -15.83 13.27
C LEU A 13 -22.74 -15.63 14.76
N LYS A 14 -21.52 -15.98 15.23
CA LYS A 14 -21.12 -15.72 16.63
C LYS A 14 -21.02 -14.23 16.95
N SER A 15 -20.49 -13.41 16.05
CA SER A 15 -20.38 -11.95 16.28
C SER A 15 -21.75 -11.27 16.27
N ILE A 16 -22.66 -11.66 15.37
CA ILE A 16 -24.05 -11.17 15.34
C ILE A 16 -24.80 -11.58 16.62
N PHE A 17 -24.63 -12.83 17.07
CA PHE A 17 -25.30 -13.32 18.28
C PHE A 17 -24.79 -12.61 19.54
N LEU A 18 -23.47 -12.45 19.69
CA LEU A 18 -22.89 -11.66 20.79
C LEU A 18 -23.40 -10.22 20.76
N GLY A 19 -23.35 -9.54 19.60
CA GLY A 19 -23.82 -8.16 19.46
C GLY A 19 -25.29 -7.98 19.87
N THR A 20 -26.13 -8.96 19.55
CA THR A 20 -27.55 -8.95 19.93
C THR A 20 -27.75 -9.12 21.44
N VAL A 21 -26.96 -9.97 22.09
CA VAL A 21 -27.02 -10.20 23.55
C VAL A 21 -26.57 -8.95 24.33
N TYR A 22 -25.48 -8.31 23.91
CA TYR A 22 -24.98 -7.11 24.58
C TYR A 22 -25.86 -5.88 24.35
N LEU A 23 -26.46 -5.74 23.16
CA LEU A 23 -27.44 -4.68 22.91
C LEU A 23 -28.68 -4.85 23.81
N ARG A 24 -29.17 -6.09 23.96
CA ARG A 24 -30.27 -6.40 24.90
C ARG A 24 -29.89 -6.10 26.34
N PHE A 25 -28.66 -6.39 26.74
CA PHE A 25 -28.14 -6.07 28.07
C PHE A 25 -28.04 -4.56 28.32
N ALA A 26 -27.51 -3.79 27.36
CA ALA A 26 -27.44 -2.33 27.45
C ALA A 26 -28.84 -1.69 27.53
N LEU A 27 -29.79 -2.16 26.71
CA LEU A 27 -31.19 -1.72 26.77
C LEU A 27 -31.85 -2.08 28.10
N ALA A 28 -31.56 -3.24 28.68
CA ALA A 28 -32.05 -3.63 30.00
C ALA A 28 -31.50 -2.72 31.10
N LEU A 29 -30.21 -2.36 31.06
CA LEU A 29 -29.60 -1.43 32.03
C LEU A 29 -30.19 -0.02 31.91
N LEU A 30 -30.42 0.46 30.68
CA LEU A 30 -31.05 1.76 30.44
C LEU A 30 -32.51 1.77 30.92
N ALA A 31 -33.27 0.70 30.65
CA ALA A 31 -34.64 0.56 31.11
C ALA A 31 -34.73 0.47 32.65
N LEU A 32 -33.82 -0.29 33.28
CA LEU A 32 -33.72 -0.39 34.74
C LEU A 32 -33.36 0.96 35.37
N GLY A 33 -32.35 1.64 34.83
CA GLY A 33 -31.95 2.97 35.30
C GLY A 33 -33.07 4.00 35.14
N GLY A 34 -33.77 3.99 34.00
CA GLY A 34 -34.94 4.84 33.76
C GLY A 34 -36.12 4.55 34.69
N ALA A 35 -36.39 3.28 34.99
CA ALA A 35 -37.44 2.88 35.93
C ALA A 35 -37.13 3.35 37.36
N ILE A 36 -35.87 3.23 37.80
CA ILE A 36 -35.40 3.72 39.11
C ILE A 36 -35.49 5.26 39.19
N PHE A 37 -35.23 5.96 38.08
CA PHE A 37 -35.29 7.42 38.00
C PHE A 37 -36.74 7.96 37.97
N ALA A 38 -37.62 7.33 37.19
CA ALA A 38 -38.98 7.79 36.96
C ALA A 38 -39.93 7.44 38.12
N MET A 39 -39.63 6.36 38.85
CA MET A 39 -40.45 5.91 39.97
C MET A 39 -39.56 5.48 41.14
N PRO A 40 -39.09 6.43 41.97
CA PRO A 40 -38.29 6.13 43.17
C PRO A 40 -39.00 5.13 44.11
N ASN A 41 -40.33 5.10 44.05
CA ASN A 41 -41.18 4.26 44.88
C ASN A 41 -41.45 2.87 44.28
N VAL A 42 -40.92 2.51 43.09
CA VAL A 42 -41.09 1.14 42.54
C VAL A 42 -40.50 0.10 43.49
N TRP A 43 -39.45 0.46 44.23
CA TRP A 43 -38.93 -0.39 45.29
C TRP A 43 -39.91 -0.54 46.46
N GLU A 44 -40.57 0.54 46.88
CA GLU A 44 -41.61 0.50 47.91
C GLU A 44 -42.81 -0.35 47.47
N TYR A 45 -43.28 -0.20 46.22
CA TYR A 45 -44.35 -1.02 45.66
C TYR A 45 -43.96 -2.50 45.54
N GLY A 46 -42.74 -2.80 45.10
CA GLY A 46 -42.23 -4.17 45.02
C GLY A 46 -42.10 -4.81 46.40
N TYR A 47 -41.61 -4.04 47.37
CA TYR A 47 -41.54 -4.45 48.77
C TYR A 47 -42.93 -4.69 49.37
N GLU A 48 -43.89 -3.78 49.15
CA GLU A 48 -45.28 -3.95 49.58
C GLU A 48 -45.93 -5.19 48.96
N LEU A 49 -45.69 -5.49 47.68
CA LEU A 49 -46.21 -6.68 47.00
C LEU A 49 -45.66 -7.96 47.61
N VAL A 50 -44.36 -8.02 47.89
CA VAL A 50 -43.70 -9.16 48.54
C VAL A 50 -44.19 -9.31 49.98
N VAL A 51 -44.30 -8.21 50.73
CA VAL A 51 -44.85 -8.20 52.10
C VAL A 51 -46.29 -8.68 52.11
N THR A 52 -47.12 -8.21 51.18
CA THR A 52 -48.53 -8.62 51.07
C THR A 52 -48.65 -10.11 50.77
N PHE A 53 -47.83 -10.61 49.84
CA PHE A 53 -47.79 -12.04 49.52
C PHE A 53 -47.30 -12.89 50.70
N LEU A 54 -46.26 -12.44 51.40
CA LEU A 54 -45.72 -13.15 52.57
C LEU A 54 -46.70 -13.15 53.73
N LYS A 55 -47.39 -12.04 54.00
CA LYS A 55 -48.45 -11.97 55.03
C LYS A 55 -49.67 -12.81 54.67
N TYR A 56 -50.02 -12.90 53.38
CA TYR A 56 -51.08 -13.81 52.92
C TYR A 56 -50.74 -15.28 53.20
N LYS A 57 -49.46 -15.66 53.02
CA LYS A 57 -48.99 -17.03 53.21
C LYS A 57 -48.62 -17.36 54.67
N TYR A 58 -48.20 -16.36 55.44
CA TYR A 58 -47.74 -16.47 56.83
C TYR A 58 -48.29 -15.27 57.64
N PRO A 59 -49.52 -15.36 58.17
CA PRO A 59 -50.22 -14.22 58.79
C PRO A 59 -49.51 -13.66 60.03
N ASP A 60 -48.78 -14.52 60.74
CA ASP A 60 -48.10 -14.17 62.00
C ASP A 60 -46.64 -13.71 61.78
N LEU A 61 -46.21 -13.55 60.53
CA LEU A 61 -44.84 -13.12 60.21
C LEU A 61 -44.70 -11.60 60.39
N GLU A 62 -44.04 -11.17 61.46
CA GLU A 62 -43.64 -9.77 61.63
C GLU A 62 -42.58 -9.39 60.59
N MET A 63 -42.93 -8.50 59.66
CA MET A 63 -42.03 -8.00 58.63
C MET A 63 -41.39 -6.68 59.10
N PRO A 64 -40.09 -6.48 58.87
CA PRO A 64 -39.45 -5.19 59.15
C PRO A 64 -40.11 -4.06 58.34
N LEU A 65 -40.01 -2.82 58.81
CA LEU A 65 -40.41 -1.66 58.02
C LEU A 65 -39.51 -1.54 56.79
N PRO A 66 -40.03 -1.09 55.63
CA PRO A 66 -39.19 -0.84 54.47
C PRO A 66 -38.08 0.13 54.88
N PRO A 67 -36.80 -0.15 54.56
CA PRO A 67 -35.75 0.83 54.77
C PRO A 67 -36.12 2.09 53.98
N SER A 68 -36.13 3.25 54.63
CA SER A 68 -36.38 4.52 53.95
C SER A 68 -35.23 4.73 52.96
N ILE A 69 -35.50 4.51 51.68
CA ILE A 69 -34.50 4.75 50.64
C ILE A 69 -34.45 6.26 50.42
N ASP A 70 -33.32 6.87 50.80
CA ASP A 70 -33.08 8.27 50.53
C ASP A 70 -33.14 8.49 49.01
N ARG A 71 -33.97 9.45 48.55
CA ARG A 71 -34.16 9.76 47.12
C ARG A 71 -32.83 10.06 46.44
N ALA A 72 -31.87 10.63 47.17
CA ALA A 72 -30.52 10.87 46.66
C ALA A 72 -29.82 9.57 46.23
N SER A 73 -30.00 8.48 46.99
CA SER A 73 -29.42 7.17 46.68
C SER A 73 -30.08 6.51 45.45
N SER A 74 -31.39 6.69 45.26
CA SER A 74 -32.11 6.18 44.07
C SER A 74 -31.68 6.90 42.80
N TYR A 75 -31.55 8.23 42.83
CA TYR A 75 -31.07 8.99 41.68
C TYR A 75 -29.61 8.67 41.36
N LEU A 76 -28.75 8.51 42.37
CA LEU A 76 -27.36 8.10 42.18
C LEU A 76 -27.30 6.71 41.52
N THR A 77 -28.07 5.76 42.04
CA THR A 77 -28.12 4.38 41.54
C THR A 77 -28.64 4.33 40.11
N GLY A 78 -29.77 5.00 39.83
CA GLY A 78 -30.33 5.10 38.47
C GLY A 78 -29.36 5.77 37.49
N GLY A 79 -28.67 6.84 37.93
CA GLY A 79 -27.63 7.51 37.15
C GLY A 79 -26.44 6.60 36.81
N VAL A 80 -25.98 5.78 37.76
CA VAL A 80 -24.91 4.79 37.54
C VAL A 80 -25.35 3.73 36.51
N PHE A 81 -26.59 3.24 36.59
CA PHE A 81 -27.12 2.28 35.61
C PHE A 81 -27.22 2.87 34.20
N ILE A 82 -27.69 4.11 34.07
CA ILE A 82 -27.78 4.82 32.79
C ILE A 82 -26.37 5.06 32.21
N ALA A 83 -25.44 5.58 33.02
CA ALA A 83 -24.06 5.81 32.60
C ALA A 83 -23.35 4.52 32.18
N SER A 84 -23.58 3.43 32.92
CA SER A 84 -23.03 2.11 32.60
C SER A 84 -23.62 1.54 31.30
N GLY A 85 -24.94 1.64 31.11
CA GLY A 85 -25.61 1.23 29.88
C GLY A 85 -25.12 1.99 28.65
N PHE A 86 -24.93 3.32 28.78
CA PHE A 86 -24.40 4.17 27.72
C PHE A 86 -22.92 3.88 27.42
N GLY A 87 -22.12 3.64 28.46
CA GLY A 87 -20.71 3.24 28.33
C GLY A 87 -20.54 1.93 27.58
N VAL A 88 -21.35 0.92 27.89
CA VAL A 88 -21.37 -0.38 27.18
C VAL A 88 -21.78 -0.17 25.71
N PHE A 89 -22.83 0.61 25.46
CA PHE A 89 -23.29 0.91 24.10
C PHE A 89 -22.21 1.58 23.24
N LEU A 90 -21.56 2.63 23.76
CA LEU A 90 -20.49 3.34 23.06
C LEU A 90 -19.25 2.46 22.82
N TRP A 91 -18.89 1.63 23.80
CA TRP A 91 -17.76 0.71 23.67
C TRP A 91 -17.99 -0.30 22.53
N PHE A 92 -19.19 -0.90 22.46
CA PHE A 92 -19.56 -1.82 21.38
C PHE A 92 -19.70 -1.13 20.03
N TYR A 93 -20.31 0.05 19.97
CA TYR A 93 -20.40 0.84 18.75
C TYR A 93 -19.01 1.12 18.16
N ARG A 94 -18.03 1.41 19.02
CA ARG A 94 -16.63 1.64 18.61
C ARG A 94 -15.93 0.36 18.13
N ILE A 95 -16.16 -0.77 18.79
CA ILE A 95 -15.60 -2.07 18.38
C ILE A 95 -16.19 -2.53 17.06
N ASP A 96 -17.52 -2.52 16.91
CA ASP A 96 -18.21 -2.91 15.68
C ASP A 96 -17.78 -2.05 14.49
N ARG A 97 -17.62 -0.73 14.69
CA ARG A 97 -17.13 0.16 13.64
C ARG A 97 -15.67 -0.14 13.26
N ARG A 98 -14.78 -0.38 14.23
CA ARG A 98 -13.40 -0.77 13.94
C ARG A 98 -13.33 -2.10 13.21
N GLN A 99 -14.08 -3.08 13.67
CA GLN A 99 -14.10 -4.42 13.09
C GLN A 99 -14.66 -4.39 11.66
N LYS A 100 -15.74 -3.64 11.39
CA LYS A 100 -16.25 -3.43 10.03
C LYS A 100 -15.26 -2.72 9.10
N ILE A 101 -14.49 -1.75 9.60
CA ILE A 101 -13.46 -1.06 8.82
C ILE A 101 -12.29 -2.00 8.53
N GLU A 102 -11.83 -2.75 9.53
CA GLU A 102 -10.76 -3.73 9.38
C GLU A 102 -11.19 -4.91 8.48
N ASP A 103 -12.43 -5.37 8.60
CA ASP A 103 -12.99 -6.44 7.77
C ASP A 103 -13.21 -5.94 6.34
N ALA A 104 -13.65 -4.69 6.12
CA ALA A 104 -13.71 -4.08 4.80
C ALA A 104 -12.31 -3.92 4.17
N ALA A 105 -11.31 -3.52 4.95
CA ALA A 105 -9.92 -3.42 4.50
C ALA A 105 -9.29 -4.80 4.21
N ARG A 106 -9.62 -5.83 4.98
CA ARG A 106 -9.22 -7.24 4.71
C ARG A 106 -10.00 -7.85 3.55
N ALA A 107 -11.19 -7.35 3.25
CA ALA A 107 -12.06 -7.80 2.17
C ALA A 107 -11.65 -7.22 0.80
N SER A 108 -11.25 -5.95 0.72
CA SER A 108 -10.87 -5.29 -0.54
C SER A 108 -9.36 -5.09 -0.66
N TYR A 109 -8.59 -6.18 -0.74
CA TYR A 109 -7.15 -6.07 -1.03
C TYR A 109 -6.86 -6.17 -2.53
N PHE A 110 -5.78 -5.53 -2.94
CA PHE A 110 -5.15 -5.65 -4.25
C PHE A 110 -3.68 -5.98 -4.00
N THR A 111 -3.19 -7.06 -4.59
CA THR A 111 -1.78 -7.48 -4.47
C THR A 111 -1.14 -7.61 -5.83
N LEU A 112 0.11 -7.18 -5.91
CA LEU A 112 0.99 -7.33 -7.06
C LEU A 112 2.25 -8.06 -6.61
N MET A 113 2.52 -9.22 -7.21
CA MET A 113 3.63 -10.11 -6.86
C MET A 113 4.41 -10.49 -8.11
N ALA A 114 5.74 -10.46 -8.06
CA ALA A 114 6.55 -10.99 -9.16
C ALA A 114 6.49 -12.52 -9.16
N ASP A 115 6.48 -13.11 -10.35
CA ASP A 115 6.51 -14.57 -10.52
C ASP A 115 7.96 -15.01 -10.69
N GLU A 116 8.56 -15.60 -9.66
CA GLU A 116 10.02 -15.78 -9.57
C GLU A 116 10.62 -16.65 -10.69
N ASP A 117 9.86 -17.63 -11.19
CA ASP A 117 10.36 -18.68 -12.09
C ASP A 117 10.25 -18.35 -13.59
N SER A 118 9.51 -17.31 -13.99
CA SER A 118 9.21 -17.05 -15.41
C SER A 118 9.85 -15.77 -15.98
N ASN A 119 10.80 -15.19 -15.27
CA ASN A 119 11.52 -14.00 -15.72
C ASN A 119 12.79 -14.40 -16.43
N TRP A 120 13.10 -13.69 -17.50
CA TRP A 120 14.35 -13.91 -18.21
C TRP A 120 14.80 -12.66 -18.93
N VAL A 121 16.11 -12.64 -19.21
CA VAL A 121 16.74 -11.75 -20.19
C VAL A 121 17.33 -12.65 -21.27
N THR A 122 16.97 -12.38 -22.52
CA THR A 122 17.51 -13.08 -23.69
C THR A 122 18.19 -12.09 -24.62
N TRP A 123 19.16 -12.60 -25.34
CA TRP A 123 20.00 -11.87 -26.26
C TRP A 123 19.72 -12.36 -27.68
N SER A 124 19.65 -11.45 -28.64
CA SER A 124 19.97 -11.85 -30.02
C SER A 124 21.48 -11.73 -30.19
N GLU A 125 22.11 -12.76 -30.74
CA GLU A 125 23.58 -12.82 -30.91
C GLU A 125 24.14 -11.58 -31.65
N GLU A 126 23.40 -11.04 -32.61
CA GLU A 126 23.77 -9.82 -33.35
C GLU A 126 23.89 -8.55 -32.47
N TYR A 127 23.11 -8.45 -31.39
CA TYR A 127 23.13 -7.29 -30.49
C TYR A 127 23.96 -7.54 -29.23
N LYS A 128 24.38 -8.78 -28.96
CA LYS A 128 25.15 -9.12 -27.75
C LYS A 128 26.57 -8.55 -27.78
N GLN A 129 27.16 -8.45 -28.97
CA GLN A 129 28.53 -7.93 -29.19
C GLN A 129 28.54 -6.54 -29.83
N ALA A 130 27.36 -5.95 -30.04
CA ALA A 130 27.27 -4.59 -30.58
C ALA A 130 27.83 -3.58 -29.57
N SER A 131 28.28 -2.44 -30.07
CA SER A 131 28.64 -1.29 -29.23
C SER A 131 27.43 -0.69 -28.51
N ASP A 132 26.22 -1.22 -28.66
CA ASP A 132 25.04 -0.82 -27.91
C ASP A 132 24.16 -2.07 -27.71
N PRO A 133 24.44 -2.85 -26.65
CA PRO A 133 23.77 -4.13 -26.49
C PRO A 133 22.31 -3.94 -26.14
N VAL A 134 21.47 -4.70 -26.86
CA VAL A 134 20.02 -4.68 -26.70
C VAL A 134 19.55 -6.06 -26.29
N CYS A 135 18.80 -6.13 -25.19
CA CYS A 135 18.25 -7.36 -24.68
C CYS A 135 16.72 -7.38 -24.75
N ASN A 136 16.15 -8.55 -24.95
CA ASN A 136 14.73 -8.76 -24.69
C ASN A 136 14.59 -9.24 -23.26
N PHE A 137 13.71 -8.60 -22.49
CA PHE A 137 13.39 -9.07 -21.14
C PHE A 137 11.92 -9.43 -21.05
N ARG A 138 11.65 -10.39 -20.16
CA ARG A 138 10.31 -10.76 -19.75
C ARG A 138 10.20 -10.61 -18.24
N LEU A 139 9.20 -9.85 -17.82
CA LEU A 139 8.79 -9.73 -16.44
C LEU A 139 7.38 -10.32 -16.30
N SER A 140 7.24 -11.37 -15.51
CA SER A 140 5.96 -11.99 -15.20
C SER A 140 5.55 -11.63 -13.78
N PHE A 141 4.28 -11.26 -13.60
CA PHE A 141 3.73 -10.89 -12.30
C PHE A 141 2.28 -11.33 -12.18
N LEU A 142 1.89 -11.60 -10.94
CA LEU A 142 0.57 -12.00 -10.53
C LEU A 142 -0.12 -10.80 -9.88
N ILE A 143 -1.33 -10.51 -10.35
CA ILE A 143 -2.22 -9.56 -9.70
C ILE A 143 -3.37 -10.34 -9.11
N GLU A 144 -3.66 -10.12 -7.83
CA GLU A 144 -4.79 -10.76 -7.15
C GLU A 144 -5.67 -9.72 -6.48
N THR A 145 -6.96 -10.01 -6.44
CA THR A 145 -7.99 -9.20 -5.79
C THR A 145 -8.68 -10.00 -4.70
N GLY A 146 -9.09 -9.32 -3.63
CA GLY A 146 -9.96 -9.87 -2.60
C GLY A 146 -11.41 -10.01 -3.06
N VAL A 147 -12.38 -9.86 -2.15
CA VAL A 147 -13.81 -10.05 -2.47
C VAL A 147 -14.42 -8.93 -3.34
N VAL A 148 -13.65 -7.89 -3.68
CA VAL A 148 -14.04 -6.83 -4.60
C VAL A 148 -13.10 -6.88 -5.80
N GLY A 149 -13.67 -6.92 -7.01
CA GLY A 149 -12.90 -6.89 -8.26
C GLY A 149 -12.18 -5.56 -8.47
N ALA A 150 -11.24 -5.55 -9.42
CA ALA A 150 -10.46 -4.38 -9.79
C ALA A 150 -10.40 -4.21 -11.30
N ARG A 151 -10.34 -2.95 -11.74
CA ARG A 151 -10.03 -2.57 -13.12
C ARG A 151 -8.66 -1.92 -13.16
N ILE A 152 -7.75 -2.47 -13.96
CA ILE A 152 -6.41 -1.94 -14.17
C ILE A 152 -6.41 -1.06 -15.41
N TYR A 153 -5.91 0.16 -15.31
CA TYR A 153 -5.90 1.15 -16.39
C TYR A 153 -4.51 1.37 -16.95
N THR A 154 -3.50 1.42 -16.08
CA THR A 154 -2.12 1.65 -16.47
C THR A 154 -1.21 0.63 -15.83
N ILE A 155 -0.19 0.23 -16.57
CA ILE A 155 0.91 -0.62 -16.10
C ILE A 155 2.19 0.03 -16.63
N ASP A 156 2.97 0.59 -15.71
CA ASP A 156 4.24 1.23 -16.01
C ASP A 156 5.39 0.38 -15.44
N ILE A 157 6.32 -0.01 -16.31
CA ILE A 157 7.44 -0.88 -15.94
C ILE A 157 8.73 -0.25 -16.41
N ASP A 158 9.41 0.41 -15.48
CA ASP A 158 10.74 0.93 -15.70
C ASP A 158 11.77 -0.15 -15.39
N ARG A 159 12.70 -0.36 -16.32
CA ARG A 159 13.88 -1.18 -16.09
C ARG A 159 15.08 -0.26 -15.85
N LEU A 160 15.78 -0.48 -14.75
CA LEU A 160 16.98 0.25 -14.38
C LEU A 160 18.18 -0.70 -14.34
N VAL A 161 19.32 -0.23 -14.80
CA VAL A 161 20.60 -0.93 -14.62
C VAL A 161 21.53 0.04 -13.94
N LYS A 162 21.94 -0.31 -12.71
CA LYS A 162 22.82 0.50 -11.86
C LYS A 162 22.29 1.94 -11.66
N GLY A 163 20.99 2.03 -11.36
CA GLY A 163 20.27 3.29 -11.12
C GLY A 163 19.91 4.09 -12.38
N CYS A 164 20.23 3.60 -13.59
CA CYS A 164 19.97 4.32 -14.84
C CYS A 164 18.83 3.66 -15.63
N HIS A 165 17.90 4.45 -16.16
CA HIS A 165 16.80 3.94 -16.98
C HIS A 165 17.31 3.31 -18.28
N CYS A 166 16.84 2.10 -18.57
CA CYS A 166 16.98 1.49 -19.88
C CYS A 166 16.00 2.13 -20.86
N TRP A 167 16.35 2.15 -22.14
CA TRP A 167 15.43 2.58 -23.19
C TRP A 167 14.51 1.42 -23.55
N VAL A 168 13.23 1.60 -23.28
CA VAL A 168 12.20 0.57 -23.37
C VAL A 168 11.41 0.77 -24.67
N HIS A 169 11.39 -0.24 -25.54
CA HIS A 169 10.79 -0.15 -26.87
C HIS A 169 9.66 -1.16 -27.09
N ASN A 170 8.46 -0.66 -27.44
CA ASN A 170 7.31 -1.46 -27.86
C ASN A 170 6.92 -2.53 -26.83
N PRO A 171 6.41 -2.12 -25.65
CA PRO A 171 5.95 -3.08 -24.65
C PRO A 171 4.83 -3.97 -25.18
N SER A 172 4.88 -5.24 -24.79
CA SER A 172 3.80 -6.19 -25.01
C SER A 172 3.39 -6.78 -23.67
N LEU A 173 2.09 -6.73 -23.37
CA LEU A 173 1.52 -7.34 -22.17
C LEU A 173 0.58 -8.47 -22.59
N VAL A 174 0.78 -9.65 -22.01
CA VAL A 174 0.01 -10.85 -22.36
C VAL A 174 -0.49 -11.54 -21.09
N ASN A 175 -1.75 -11.96 -21.08
CA ASN A 175 -2.25 -12.88 -20.07
C ASN A 175 -1.59 -14.25 -20.27
N TYR A 176 -0.87 -14.72 -19.26
CA TYR A 176 -0.09 -15.96 -19.35
C TYR A 176 -0.96 -17.18 -19.67
N HIS A 177 -2.17 -17.24 -19.08
CA HIS A 177 -3.07 -18.39 -19.19
C HIS A 177 -3.94 -18.31 -20.45
N THR A 178 -4.57 -17.17 -20.71
CA THR A 178 -5.51 -17.03 -21.85
C THR A 178 -4.81 -16.69 -23.16
N ARG A 179 -3.54 -16.27 -23.11
CA ARG A 179 -2.77 -15.72 -24.24
C ARG A 179 -3.38 -14.45 -24.85
N GLU A 180 -4.33 -13.83 -24.17
CA GLU A 180 -4.89 -12.54 -24.56
C GLU A 180 -3.78 -11.48 -24.54
N VAL A 181 -3.68 -10.69 -25.61
CA VAL A 181 -2.73 -9.58 -25.73
C VAL A 181 -3.45 -8.29 -25.33
N TYR A 182 -2.87 -7.57 -24.38
CA TYR A 182 -3.33 -6.25 -23.98
C TYR A 182 -2.48 -5.19 -24.68
N GLU A 183 -3.14 -4.36 -25.48
CA GLU A 183 -2.50 -3.28 -26.21
C GLU A 183 -2.34 -2.05 -25.32
N PHE A 184 -1.18 -1.39 -25.44
CA PHE A 184 -0.94 -0.08 -24.86
C PHE A 184 -1.34 1.02 -25.84
N LEU A 185 -1.69 2.18 -25.31
CA LEU A 185 -1.75 3.44 -26.07
C LEU A 185 -0.32 3.90 -26.44
N GLY A 186 -0.22 4.98 -27.21
CA GLY A 186 1.07 5.51 -27.67
C GLY A 186 2.03 5.97 -26.57
N ASP A 187 1.56 6.10 -25.32
CA ASP A 187 2.38 6.42 -24.15
C ASP A 187 3.10 5.20 -23.55
N ASN A 188 2.86 3.98 -24.10
CA ASN A 188 3.48 2.73 -23.67
C ASN A 188 3.20 2.33 -22.20
N LYS A 189 2.19 2.95 -21.57
CA LYS A 189 1.85 2.76 -20.14
C LYS A 189 0.35 2.57 -19.92
N THR A 190 -0.46 3.31 -20.67
CA THR A 190 -1.92 3.25 -20.56
C THR A 190 -2.45 2.12 -21.42
N LEU A 191 -3.32 1.27 -20.86
CA LEU A 191 -3.94 0.18 -21.61
C LEU A 191 -5.06 0.72 -22.50
N ALA A 192 -5.12 0.26 -23.74
CA ALA A 192 -6.20 0.60 -24.67
C ALA A 192 -7.58 0.16 -24.16
N ARG A 193 -7.61 -0.92 -23.37
CA ARG A 193 -8.79 -1.39 -22.65
C ARG A 193 -8.38 -1.80 -21.23
N PRO A 194 -9.12 -1.38 -20.19
CA PRO A 194 -8.82 -1.79 -18.82
C PRO A 194 -8.92 -3.31 -18.64
N ILE A 195 -8.00 -3.89 -17.89
CA ILE A 195 -8.07 -5.31 -17.51
C ILE A 195 -9.02 -5.44 -16.33
N LEU A 196 -10.05 -6.28 -16.47
CA LEU A 196 -10.97 -6.61 -15.39
C LEU A 196 -10.47 -7.85 -14.65
N ILE A 197 -10.32 -7.74 -13.34
CA ILE A 197 -10.09 -8.87 -12.44
C ILE A 197 -11.32 -8.97 -11.54
N GLU A 198 -12.08 -10.04 -11.65
CA GLU A 198 -13.29 -10.21 -10.83
C GLU A 198 -12.91 -10.49 -9.36
N SER A 199 -13.92 -10.60 -8.49
CA SER A 199 -13.69 -10.88 -7.08
C SER A 199 -13.08 -12.26 -6.84
N ASN A 200 -12.09 -12.32 -5.96
CA ASN A 200 -11.33 -13.51 -5.58
C ASN A 200 -10.64 -14.19 -6.78
N GLN A 201 -10.27 -13.42 -7.79
CA GLN A 201 -9.53 -13.91 -8.94
C GLN A 201 -8.11 -13.39 -8.94
N SER A 202 -7.26 -14.10 -9.68
CA SER A 202 -5.92 -13.67 -9.98
C SER A 202 -5.66 -13.75 -11.48
N VAL A 203 -4.86 -12.81 -11.96
CA VAL A 203 -4.39 -12.77 -13.35
C VAL A 203 -2.87 -12.76 -13.36
N LYS A 204 -2.30 -13.73 -14.08
CA LYS A 204 -0.88 -13.79 -14.33
C LYS A 204 -0.58 -13.08 -15.64
N LEU A 205 0.15 -11.99 -15.56
CA LEU A 205 0.52 -11.16 -16.70
C LEU A 205 2.00 -11.35 -17.02
N SER A 206 2.32 -11.34 -18.31
CA SER A 206 3.68 -11.42 -18.82
C SER A 206 3.95 -10.19 -19.67
N TYR A 207 4.78 -9.30 -19.13
CA TYR A 207 5.29 -8.13 -19.82
C TYR A 207 6.57 -8.50 -20.55
N LYS A 208 6.63 -8.21 -21.85
CA LYS A 208 7.80 -8.43 -22.68
C LYS A 208 8.19 -7.12 -23.32
N ASN A 209 9.48 -6.86 -23.35
CA ASN A 209 9.98 -5.64 -23.95
C ASN A 209 11.42 -5.81 -24.43
N ARG A 210 11.81 -4.94 -25.34
CA ARG A 210 13.19 -4.77 -25.79
C ARG A 210 13.80 -3.57 -25.07
N ALA A 211 14.83 -3.83 -24.28
CA ALA A 211 15.58 -2.80 -23.57
C ALA A 211 16.96 -2.62 -24.19
N ALA A 212 17.28 -1.39 -24.60
CA ALA A 212 18.67 -0.99 -24.82
C ALA A 212 19.28 -0.51 -23.49
N GLY A 213 20.58 -0.75 -23.32
CA GLY A 213 21.30 -0.22 -22.17
C GLY A 213 21.16 1.30 -22.07
N PRO A 214 21.29 1.87 -20.86
CA PRO A 214 21.26 3.33 -20.70
C PRO A 214 22.32 4.04 -21.55
N THR A 215 23.42 3.34 -21.85
CA THR A 215 24.49 3.80 -22.75
C THR A 215 25.12 2.64 -23.55
N PRO A 216 25.66 2.92 -24.76
CA PRO A 216 26.55 2.08 -25.56
C PRO A 216 27.74 1.40 -24.85
N ARG A 217 28.12 1.84 -23.65
CA ARG A 217 29.26 1.25 -22.91
C ARG A 217 28.85 0.22 -21.88
N PHE A 218 27.56 0.00 -21.67
CA PHE A 218 27.13 -1.14 -20.88
C PHE A 218 27.49 -2.40 -21.64
N ASP A 219 28.19 -3.34 -21.00
CA ASP A 219 28.38 -4.65 -21.59
C ASP A 219 27.12 -5.51 -21.37
N TYR A 220 27.02 -6.61 -22.12
CA TYR A 220 25.86 -7.50 -22.01
C TYR A 220 25.73 -8.11 -20.60
N THR A 221 26.84 -8.36 -19.89
CA THR A 221 26.81 -8.94 -18.53
C THR A 221 26.23 -7.97 -17.52
N GLU A 222 26.52 -6.68 -17.64
CA GLU A 222 25.95 -5.63 -16.79
C GLU A 222 24.42 -5.55 -16.95
N LEU A 223 23.95 -5.78 -18.18
CA LEU A 223 22.55 -5.80 -18.55
C LEU A 223 21.85 -7.13 -18.22
N GLU A 224 22.54 -8.19 -17.78
CA GLU A 224 21.86 -9.41 -17.29
C GLU A 224 21.23 -9.18 -15.90
N SER A 225 21.80 -8.25 -15.14
CA SER A 225 21.25 -7.75 -13.89
C SER A 225 20.41 -6.50 -14.14
N GLY A 226 19.35 -6.30 -13.36
CA GLY A 226 18.52 -5.10 -13.48
C GLY A 226 17.58 -4.95 -12.30
N GLU A 227 17.18 -3.72 -12.04
CA GLU A 227 16.13 -3.38 -11.09
C GLU A 227 14.89 -2.96 -11.88
N TYR A 228 13.71 -3.18 -11.31
CA TYR A 228 12.45 -2.81 -11.94
C TYR A 228 11.61 -2.00 -10.97
N LYS A 229 11.00 -0.94 -11.47
CA LYS A 229 9.84 -0.29 -10.84
C LYS A 229 8.61 -0.76 -11.60
N VAL A 230 7.69 -1.42 -10.92
CA VAL A 230 6.39 -1.81 -11.49
C VAL A 230 5.34 -0.99 -10.78
N GLU A 231 4.62 -0.17 -11.53
CA GLU A 231 3.56 0.69 -11.05
C GLU A 231 2.26 0.35 -11.79
N VAL A 232 1.22 0.04 -11.02
CA VAL A 232 -0.09 -0.35 -11.56
C VAL A 232 -1.13 0.61 -11.04
N SER A 233 -1.81 1.34 -11.93
CA SER A 233 -2.98 2.13 -11.56
C SER A 233 -4.26 1.32 -11.76
N TYR A 234 -5.08 1.27 -10.71
CA TYR A 234 -6.32 0.51 -10.70
C TYR A 234 -7.46 1.26 -9.99
N ARG A 235 -8.69 0.82 -10.22
CA ARG A 235 -9.87 1.19 -9.41
C ARG A 235 -10.54 -0.07 -8.94
N MET A 236 -10.82 -0.15 -7.64
CA MET A 236 -11.70 -1.19 -7.10
C MET A 236 -13.13 -0.94 -7.56
N GLU A 237 -13.91 -1.98 -7.85
CA GLU A 237 -15.30 -1.80 -8.30
C GLU A 237 -16.19 -1.05 -7.29
N SER A 238 -15.85 -1.14 -6.00
CA SER A 238 -16.54 -0.42 -4.92
C SER A 238 -16.15 1.05 -4.79
N SER A 239 -15.14 1.53 -5.51
CA SER A 239 -14.60 2.90 -5.40
C SER A 239 -14.50 3.60 -6.75
N LYS A 240 -14.75 4.90 -6.75
CA LYS A 240 -14.52 5.75 -7.93
C LYS A 240 -13.08 6.28 -8.02
N GLU A 241 -12.33 6.20 -6.93
CA GLU A 241 -10.97 6.75 -6.83
C GLU A 241 -9.94 5.80 -7.45
N ALA A 242 -9.04 6.37 -8.24
CA ALA A 242 -7.88 5.65 -8.75
C ALA A 242 -6.84 5.48 -7.65
N GLN A 243 -6.29 4.28 -7.57
CA GLN A 243 -5.21 3.91 -6.67
C GLN A 243 -3.99 3.52 -7.49
N ILE A 244 -2.82 3.62 -6.87
CA ILE A 244 -1.54 3.24 -7.47
C ILE A 244 -0.87 2.24 -6.53
N TYR A 245 -0.47 1.09 -7.08
CA TYR A 245 0.34 0.11 -6.38
C TYR A 245 1.72 0.03 -7.01
N THR A 246 2.76 0.20 -6.21
CA THR A 246 4.15 0.17 -6.67
C THR A 246 4.92 -0.95 -5.98
N ILE A 247 5.69 -1.72 -6.76
CA ILE A 247 6.69 -2.64 -6.23
C ILE A 247 8.04 -2.38 -6.90
N PHE A 248 9.10 -2.71 -6.17
CA PHE A 248 10.46 -2.69 -6.69
C PHE A 248 11.01 -4.11 -6.71
N LEU A 249 11.69 -4.46 -7.79
CA LEU A 249 12.24 -5.79 -8.01
C LEU A 249 13.71 -5.71 -8.37
N LEU A 250 14.49 -6.70 -7.95
CA LEU A 250 15.86 -6.92 -8.39
C LEU A 250 15.92 -8.25 -9.14
N GLN A 251 16.37 -8.21 -10.38
CA GLN A 251 16.80 -9.37 -11.13
C GLN A 251 18.32 -9.51 -11.04
N LYS A 252 18.76 -10.64 -10.51
CA LYS A 252 20.17 -10.99 -10.38
C LYS A 252 20.32 -12.51 -10.33
N ASP A 253 21.42 -13.04 -10.87
CA ASP A 253 21.77 -14.46 -10.79
C ASP A 253 20.67 -15.40 -11.33
N GLY A 254 19.95 -14.94 -12.37
CA GLY A 254 18.85 -15.69 -13.00
C GLY A 254 17.52 -15.65 -12.25
N GLY A 255 17.45 -15.08 -11.05
CA GLY A 255 16.23 -14.92 -10.27
C GLY A 255 15.73 -13.48 -10.24
N ILE A 256 14.48 -13.30 -9.81
CA ILE A 256 13.93 -12.00 -9.41
C ILE A 256 13.52 -12.05 -7.95
N ARG A 257 13.65 -10.93 -7.22
CA ARG A 257 13.14 -10.80 -5.86
C ARG A 257 12.63 -9.39 -5.60
N LYS A 258 11.70 -9.25 -4.67
CA LYS A 258 11.25 -7.93 -4.20
C LYS A 258 12.36 -7.24 -3.39
N ILE A 259 12.51 -5.93 -3.61
CA ILE A 259 13.40 -5.04 -2.86
C ILE A 259 12.60 -3.84 -2.33
N ASP A 260 13.13 -3.16 -1.31
CA ASP A 260 12.43 -2.03 -0.69
C ASP A 260 12.61 -0.72 -1.46
N ARG A 261 13.73 -0.57 -2.17
CA ARG A 261 14.08 0.64 -2.93
C ARG A 261 15.00 0.31 -4.09
N LEU A 262 14.92 1.11 -5.15
CA LEU A 262 15.84 1.06 -6.29
C LEU A 262 17.20 1.60 -5.90
N SER A 263 18.23 1.22 -6.66
CA SER A 263 19.52 1.89 -6.61
C SER A 263 19.34 3.37 -6.96
N PRO A 264 19.97 4.27 -6.21
CA PRO A 264 19.87 5.69 -6.52
C PRO A 264 20.42 5.94 -7.92
N PRO A 265 19.86 6.91 -8.66
CA PRO A 265 20.45 7.33 -9.90
C PRO A 265 21.89 7.80 -9.64
N PRO A 266 22.76 7.76 -10.65
CA PRO A 266 24.07 8.36 -10.53
C PRO A 266 23.95 9.82 -10.12
N LYS A 267 24.92 10.29 -9.34
CA LYS A 267 24.86 11.50 -8.50
C LYS A 267 24.63 12.84 -9.23
N LEU A 268 24.47 12.85 -10.57
CA LEU A 268 24.34 14.04 -11.42
C LEU A 268 23.33 13.81 -12.57
N ASN A 269 22.14 13.31 -12.25
CA ASN A 269 21.02 13.30 -13.21
C ASN A 269 20.41 14.70 -13.37
N ASP A 270 19.63 14.91 -14.44
CA ASP A 270 19.05 16.22 -14.78
C ASP A 270 18.19 16.79 -13.65
N GLU A 271 17.47 15.94 -12.92
CA GLU A 271 16.61 16.34 -11.81
C GLU A 271 17.41 16.91 -10.63
N ILE A 272 18.49 16.23 -10.22
CA ILE A 272 19.38 16.69 -9.15
C ILE A 272 20.04 18.02 -9.53
N ILE A 273 20.44 18.17 -10.78
CA ILE A 273 21.09 19.39 -11.29
C ILE A 273 20.10 20.57 -11.28
N LYS A 274 18.88 20.37 -11.80
CA LYS A 274 17.81 21.38 -11.76
C LYS A 274 17.44 21.78 -10.34
N MET A 275 17.32 20.80 -9.44
CA MET A 275 17.02 21.07 -8.03
C MET A 275 18.16 21.85 -7.35
N ALA A 276 19.41 21.49 -7.63
CA ALA A 276 20.56 22.21 -7.08
C ALA A 276 20.67 23.65 -7.60
N PHE A 277 20.33 23.88 -8.87
CA PHE A 277 20.22 25.22 -9.43
C PHE A 277 19.09 26.04 -8.78
N HIS A 278 17.89 25.46 -8.64
CA HIS A 278 16.76 26.13 -7.97
C HIS A 278 17.04 26.49 -6.51
N ASN A 279 17.87 25.70 -5.83
CA ASN A 279 18.30 25.95 -4.46
C ASN A 279 19.54 26.85 -4.36
N GLU A 280 19.94 27.52 -5.44
CA GLU A 280 21.10 28.43 -5.51
C GLU A 280 22.44 27.77 -5.15
N ILE A 281 22.51 26.43 -5.19
CA ILE A 281 23.74 25.65 -4.96
C ILE A 281 24.64 25.72 -6.20
N LEU A 282 24.04 25.74 -7.38
CA LEU A 282 24.73 25.88 -8.67
C LEU A 282 24.45 27.27 -9.25
N SER A 283 25.48 27.88 -9.83
CA SER A 283 25.33 29.11 -10.62
C SER A 283 24.71 28.84 -12.00
N GLN A 284 24.20 29.88 -12.66
CA GLN A 284 23.67 29.79 -14.02
C GLN A 284 24.72 29.27 -15.02
N ASP A 285 25.98 29.72 -14.92
CA ASP A 285 27.08 29.24 -15.77
C ASP A 285 27.33 27.73 -15.58
N GLU A 286 27.28 27.24 -14.35
CA GLU A 286 27.44 25.82 -14.05
C GLU A 286 26.26 25.00 -14.59
N MET A 287 25.04 25.51 -14.46
CA MET A 287 23.82 24.89 -15.01
C MET A 287 23.92 24.78 -16.53
N ASP A 288 24.18 25.89 -17.22
CA ASP A 288 24.28 25.94 -18.68
C ASP A 288 25.36 24.98 -19.18
N ARG A 289 26.52 24.94 -18.51
CA ARG A 289 27.61 24.02 -18.86
C ARG A 289 27.29 22.55 -18.58
N LEU A 290 26.50 22.25 -17.56
CA LEU A 290 26.07 20.89 -17.25
C LEU A 290 24.98 20.40 -18.22
N GLU A 291 24.08 21.27 -18.68
CA GLU A 291 23.08 20.96 -19.71
C GLU A 291 23.70 20.65 -21.07
N LEU A 292 24.86 21.23 -21.38
CA LEU A 292 25.64 20.89 -22.58
C LEU A 292 26.18 19.45 -22.56
N ILE A 293 26.23 18.81 -21.40
CA ILE A 293 26.67 17.44 -21.24
C ILE A 293 25.44 16.56 -21.10
N SER A 294 25.21 15.61 -22.00
CA SER A 294 24.13 14.63 -21.81
C SER A 294 24.24 13.93 -20.45
N GLU A 295 23.12 13.61 -19.82
CA GLU A 295 23.08 12.85 -18.56
C GLU A 295 23.93 11.56 -18.63
N ARG A 296 23.90 10.91 -19.79
CA ARG A 296 24.77 9.79 -20.17
C ARG A 296 26.26 10.08 -19.97
N SER A 297 26.75 11.22 -20.47
CA SER A 297 28.16 11.58 -20.39
C SER A 297 28.58 11.91 -18.96
N ARG A 298 27.68 12.51 -18.16
CA ARG A 298 27.91 12.75 -16.72
C ARG A 298 27.99 11.45 -15.94
N TYR A 299 27.16 10.46 -16.27
CA TYR A 299 27.22 9.12 -15.67
C TYR A 299 28.56 8.42 -15.93
N LEU A 300 28.99 8.37 -17.19
CA LEU A 300 30.19 7.64 -17.58
C LEU A 300 31.46 8.28 -17.02
N ALA A 301 31.49 9.62 -16.96
CA ALA A 301 32.53 10.39 -16.27
C ALA A 301 32.64 9.99 -14.79
N TYR A 302 31.52 10.00 -14.07
CA TYR A 302 31.48 9.61 -12.65
C TYR A 302 31.95 8.18 -12.41
N ARG A 303 31.51 7.22 -13.24
CA ARG A 303 31.73 5.79 -13.02
C ARG A 303 33.13 5.32 -13.39
N TYR A 304 33.68 5.83 -14.49
CA TYR A 304 34.89 5.29 -15.12
C TYR A 304 36.09 6.25 -15.06
N GLY A 305 35.89 7.49 -14.59
CA GLY A 305 36.94 8.47 -14.32
C GLY A 305 37.95 8.60 -15.47
N ASP A 306 39.24 8.47 -15.16
CA ASP A 306 40.34 8.59 -16.13
C ASP A 306 40.25 7.66 -17.35
N ALA A 307 39.62 6.48 -17.22
CA ALA A 307 39.44 5.57 -18.35
C ALA A 307 38.41 6.12 -19.37
N TYR A 308 37.44 6.90 -18.90
CA TYR A 308 36.48 7.60 -19.76
C TYR A 308 37.12 8.78 -20.48
N TYR A 309 37.91 9.58 -19.77
CA TYR A 309 38.59 10.76 -20.34
C TYR A 309 39.63 10.43 -21.39
N LYS A 310 40.26 9.25 -21.31
CA LYS A 310 41.15 8.77 -22.38
C LYS A 310 40.44 8.61 -23.72
N SER A 311 39.14 8.30 -23.71
CA SER A 311 38.34 8.16 -24.93
C SER A 311 37.64 9.45 -25.37
N TRP A 312 37.48 10.42 -24.47
CA TRP A 312 36.77 11.69 -24.72
C TRP A 312 37.47 12.82 -23.97
N PRO A 313 38.64 13.29 -24.48
CA PRO A 313 39.50 14.24 -23.76
C PRO A 313 38.82 15.59 -23.50
N GLU A 314 37.89 15.98 -24.37
CA GLU A 314 37.08 17.19 -24.25
C GLU A 314 36.24 17.20 -22.98
N LEU A 315 35.77 16.02 -22.54
CA LEU A 315 34.98 15.87 -21.31
C LEU A 315 35.81 16.02 -20.03
N ARG A 316 37.14 16.01 -20.12
CA ARG A 316 38.05 16.21 -18.99
C ARG A 316 37.95 17.62 -18.41
N THR A 317 37.62 18.59 -19.26
CA THR A 317 37.34 19.98 -18.83
C THR A 317 36.10 20.11 -17.95
N PHE A 318 35.21 19.12 -18.02
CA PHE A 318 33.99 19.05 -17.23
C PHE A 318 34.13 18.17 -15.98
N ASP A 319 35.22 17.39 -15.82
CA ASP A 319 35.43 16.58 -14.62
C ASP A 319 35.50 17.43 -13.35
N GLY A 320 36.30 18.51 -13.41
CA GLY A 320 36.38 19.48 -12.32
C GLY A 320 35.03 20.13 -12.01
N LEU A 321 34.20 20.37 -13.03
CA LEU A 321 32.85 20.89 -12.87
C LEU A 321 31.93 19.86 -12.20
N LEU A 322 31.92 18.61 -12.67
CA LEU A 322 31.10 17.53 -12.13
C LEU A 322 31.47 17.21 -10.67
N GLN A 323 32.76 17.13 -10.37
CA GLN A 323 33.26 16.91 -9.01
C GLN A 323 32.92 18.07 -8.08
N SER A 324 33.12 19.32 -8.53
CA SER A 324 32.77 20.52 -7.76
C SER A 324 31.27 20.60 -7.48
N CYS A 325 30.43 20.39 -8.49
CA CYS A 325 28.98 20.38 -8.34
C CYS A 325 28.53 19.30 -7.34
N GLN A 326 29.10 18.11 -7.44
CA GLN A 326 28.76 17.02 -6.53
C GLN A 326 29.20 17.32 -5.09
N GLN A 327 30.35 17.97 -4.88
CA GLN A 327 30.79 18.41 -3.55
C GLN A 327 29.86 19.46 -2.97
N LYS A 328 29.46 20.48 -3.76
CA LYS A 328 28.51 21.52 -3.33
C LYS A 328 27.16 20.92 -2.92
N ILE A 329 26.63 19.99 -3.72
CA ILE A 329 25.36 19.31 -3.44
C ILE A 329 25.46 18.45 -2.16
N GLU A 330 26.56 17.74 -1.94
CA GLU A 330 26.73 16.93 -0.72
C GLU A 330 26.95 17.81 0.53
N GLN A 331 27.66 18.94 0.41
CA GLN A 331 27.79 19.91 1.51
C GLN A 331 26.42 20.51 1.89
N ALA A 332 25.62 20.93 0.93
CA ALA A 332 24.28 21.47 1.18
C ALA A 332 23.36 20.45 1.88
N LYS A 333 23.46 19.15 1.54
CA LYS A 333 22.70 18.08 2.22
C LYS A 333 23.10 17.90 3.69
N LEU A 334 24.35 18.19 4.05
CA LEU A 334 24.84 18.11 5.43
C LEU A 334 24.35 19.31 6.26
N GLU A 335 24.28 20.49 5.65
CA GLU A 335 23.82 21.72 6.32
C GLU A 335 22.31 21.70 6.63
N VAL A 336 21.48 21.08 5.79
CA VAL A 336 20.01 20.94 6.03
C VAL A 336 19.69 19.95 7.18
N LYS A 337 20.65 19.13 7.61
CA LYS A 337 20.46 18.17 8.73
C LYS A 337 20.79 18.75 10.11
N HIS A 338 21.26 19.99 10.17
CA HIS A 338 21.53 20.76 11.38
C HIS A 338 20.53 21.92 11.49
#